data_AF-A0A968GW62-F1
#
_entry.id   AF-A0A968GW62-F1
#
_cell.length_a   1.000
_cell.length_b   1.000
_cell.length_c   1.000
_cell.angle_alpha   90.00
_cell.angle_beta   90.00
_cell.angle_gamma   90.00
#
_symmetry.space_group_name_H-M   'P 1'
#
loop_
_entity.id
_entity.type
_entity.pdbx_description
1 polymer ?
#
loop_
_entity_poly.entity_id
_entity_poly.type
_entity_poly.pdbx_seq_one_letter_code
_entity_poly.pdbx_strand_id
1 'polypeptide(L)'
;MVRQLSRSIPLAELHCHLGAAVTPSIMWGIAHAQGIKLPTKDYWEFRDLITVGRKGSKSFDGYLQLFHWTELIQSSPLAVERAVYEVVGGAYRKNNITTMELRFNPMKRNRGGEQDL
;
A
#
# COMPACT_ATOMS: atom_id res chain seq x y z
N MET A 1 -1.07 -26.11 -11.79
CA MET A 1 -1.96 -25.29 -12.64
C MET A 1 -2.84 -24.48 -11.69
N VAL A 2 -2.83 -23.14 -11.76
CA VAL A 2 -3.66 -22.32 -10.86
C VAL A 2 -5.11 -22.40 -11.33
N ARG A 3 -6.02 -22.84 -10.45
CA ARG A 3 -7.46 -22.88 -10.76
C ARG A 3 -8.01 -21.47 -10.70
N GLN A 4 -8.43 -20.92 -11.84
CA GLN A 4 -9.15 -19.65 -11.85
C GLN A 4 -10.59 -19.86 -11.37
N LEU A 5 -11.04 -18.99 -10.46
CA LEU A 5 -12.43 -18.93 -10.03
C LEU A 5 -13.26 -18.18 -11.09
N SER A 6 -14.52 -18.58 -11.27
CA SER A 6 -15.45 -17.86 -12.14
C SER A 6 -15.69 -16.44 -11.60
N ARG A 7 -15.82 -15.45 -12.50
CA ARG A 7 -16.20 -14.07 -12.13
C ARG A 7 -17.61 -13.96 -11.54
N SER A 8 -18.46 -14.97 -11.75
CA SER A 8 -19.78 -15.04 -11.13
C SER A 8 -19.74 -15.36 -9.64
N ILE A 9 -18.59 -15.80 -9.12
CA ILE A 9 -18.41 -16.06 -7.69
C ILE A 9 -17.99 -14.74 -7.03
N PRO A 10 -18.81 -14.16 -6.13
CA PRO A 10 -18.40 -12.99 -5.36
C PRO A 10 -17.25 -13.36 -4.42
N LEU A 11 -16.26 -12.49 -4.30
CA LEU A 11 -15.11 -12.68 -3.42
C LEU A 11 -15.06 -11.56 -2.37
N ALA A 12 -14.71 -11.96 -1.15
CA ALA A 12 -14.59 -11.06 -0.01
C ALA A 12 -13.13 -11.02 0.49
N GLU A 13 -12.63 -9.82 0.74
CA GLU A 13 -11.34 -9.57 1.38
C GLU A 13 -11.59 -8.84 2.69
N LEU A 14 -11.52 -9.56 3.81
CA LEU A 14 -11.92 -9.05 5.13
C LEU A 14 -10.72 -8.59 5.98
N HIS A 15 -9.49 -8.82 5.53
CA HIS A 15 -8.28 -8.46 6.27
C HIS A 15 -7.24 -7.89 5.32
N CYS A 16 -7.45 -6.64 4.93
CA CYS A 16 -6.50 -5.91 4.11
C CYS A 16 -5.99 -4.67 4.82
N HIS A 17 -4.66 -4.49 4.82
CA HIS A 17 -4.02 -3.29 5.35
C HIS A 17 -3.64 -2.35 4.21
N LEU A 18 -4.14 -1.12 4.24
CA LEU A 18 -3.81 -0.10 3.24
C LEU A 18 -2.29 0.08 3.08
N GLY A 19 -1.55 0.03 4.18
CA GLY A 19 -0.08 0.10 4.23
C GLY A 19 0.67 -0.92 3.37
N ALA A 20 0.05 -2.05 3.04
CA ALA A 20 0.64 -3.13 2.27
C ALA A 20 -0.13 -3.46 0.98
N ALA A 21 -1.22 -2.74 0.69
CA ALA A 21 -2.13 -3.06 -0.41
C ALA A 21 -1.87 -2.25 -1.69
N VAL A 22 -1.25 -1.07 -1.57
CA VAL A 22 -1.02 -0.19 -2.72
C VAL A 22 0.09 -0.75 -3.60
N THR A 23 -0.14 -0.76 -4.91
CA THR A 23 0.87 -1.21 -5.88
C THR A 23 2.11 -0.31 -5.84
N PRO A 24 3.35 -0.85 -5.89
CA PRO A 24 4.57 -0.05 -5.82
C PRO A 24 4.67 1.10 -6.83
N SER A 25 4.18 0.93 -8.06
CA SER A 25 4.16 2.00 -9.07
C SER A 25 3.29 3.19 -8.68
N ILE A 26 2.18 2.93 -7.97
CA ILE A 26 1.31 3.99 -7.45
C ILE A 26 2.00 4.70 -6.28
N MET A 27 2.62 3.95 -5.35
CA MET A 27 3.40 4.53 -4.26
C MET A 27 4.54 5.41 -4.76
N TRP A 28 5.26 4.96 -5.79
CA TRP A 28 6.31 5.73 -6.44
C TRP A 28 5.77 7.05 -7.00
N GLY A 29 4.64 7.01 -7.72
CA GLY A 29 3.99 8.20 -8.25
C GLY A 29 3.55 9.18 -7.15
N ILE A 30 2.94 8.67 -6.08
CA ILE A 30 2.50 9.47 -4.92
C ILE A 30 3.70 10.14 -4.22
N ALA A 31 4.81 9.42 -4.06
CA ALA A 31 6.03 9.97 -3.44
C ALA A 31 6.60 11.13 -4.25
N HIS A 32 6.68 10.98 -5.58
CA HIS A 32 7.20 12.03 -6.46
C HIS A 32 6.27 13.23 -6.58
N ALA A 33 4.95 12.99 -6.65
CA ALA A 33 3.96 14.06 -6.70
C ALA A 33 3.97 14.96 -5.45
N GLN A 34 4.33 14.40 -4.30
CA GLN A 34 4.45 15.13 -3.03
C GLN A 34 5.88 15.65 -2.75
N GLY A 35 6.85 15.41 -3.65
CA GLY A 35 8.23 15.80 -3.42
C GLY A 35 8.92 15.06 -2.26
N ILE A 36 8.46 13.87 -1.90
CA ILE A 36 9.07 13.07 -0.82
C ILE A 36 10.44 12.58 -1.27
N LYS A 37 11.48 12.94 -0.49
CA LYS A 37 12.85 12.50 -0.74
C LYS A 37 13.00 11.01 -0.34
N LEU A 38 13.00 10.14 -1.35
CA LEU A 38 13.25 8.71 -1.19
C LEU A 38 14.76 8.42 -1.01
N PRO A 39 15.12 7.30 -0.36
CA PRO A 39 16.52 6.90 -0.18
C PRO A 39 17.11 6.26 -1.44
N THR A 40 16.28 6.00 -2.46
CA THR A 40 16.67 5.45 -3.76
C THR A 40 16.30 6.42 -4.87
N LYS A 41 16.99 6.33 -6.01
CA LYS A 41 16.64 7.08 -7.23
C LYS A 41 16.11 6.17 -8.34
N ASP A 42 16.27 4.86 -8.19
CA ASP A 42 15.75 3.86 -9.09
C ASP A 42 14.42 3.26 -8.56
N TYR A 43 13.51 2.98 -9.49
CA TYR A 43 12.20 2.43 -9.16
C TYR A 43 12.27 0.98 -8.67
N TRP A 44 13.18 0.17 -9.20
CA TRP A 44 13.32 -1.23 -8.79
C TRP A 44 13.92 -1.33 -7.40
N GLU A 45 14.92 -0.49 -7.09
CA GLU A 45 15.43 -0.33 -5.72
C GLU A 45 14.33 0.12 -4.75
N PHE A 46 13.47 1.06 -5.16
CA PHE A 46 12.34 1.49 -4.35
C PHE A 46 11.31 0.37 -4.12
N ARG A 47 10.99 -0.39 -5.17
CA ARG A 47 10.09 -1.53 -5.02
C ARG A 47 10.65 -2.51 -4.00
N ASP A 48 11.94 -2.81 -4.07
CA ASP A 48 12.59 -3.73 -3.13
C ASP A 48 12.62 -3.14 -1.71
N LEU A 49 12.79 -1.82 -1.55
CA LEU A 49 12.71 -1.11 -0.28
C LEU A 49 11.36 -1.29 0.44
N ILE A 50 10.25 -1.28 -0.30
CA ILE A 50 8.89 -1.31 0.28
C ILE A 50 8.22 -2.68 0.21
N THR A 51 8.92 -3.72 -0.26
CA THR A 51 8.37 -5.07 -0.38
C THR A 51 9.15 -6.08 0.46
N VAL A 52 8.44 -7.09 0.95
CA VAL A 52 9.08 -8.20 1.64
C VAL A 52 9.84 -9.04 0.62
N GLY A 53 11.18 -9.05 0.72
CA GLY A 53 12.02 -9.90 -0.13
C GLY A 53 11.78 -11.40 0.11
N ARG A 54 12.28 -12.24 -0.79
CA ARG A 54 12.08 -13.72 -0.76
C ARG A 54 12.49 -14.41 0.54
N LYS A 55 13.49 -13.88 1.25
CA LYS A 55 13.95 -14.43 2.54
C LYS A 55 13.08 -14.02 3.72
N GLY A 56 12.10 -13.13 3.51
CA GLY A 56 11.24 -12.59 4.55
C GLY A 56 11.98 -11.66 5.52
N SER A 57 11.22 -11.11 6.47
CA SER A 57 11.81 -10.50 7.67
C SER A 57 12.22 -11.59 8.66
N LYS A 58 13.32 -11.38 9.38
CA LYS A 58 13.79 -12.29 10.44
C LYS A 58 12.97 -12.20 11.73
N SER A 59 12.15 -11.16 11.88
CA SER A 59 11.29 -10.93 13.05
C SER A 59 10.05 -10.11 12.70
N PHE A 60 9.05 -10.15 13.58
CA PHE A 60 7.86 -9.30 13.46
C PHE A 60 8.22 -7.81 13.48
N ASP A 61 9.10 -7.40 14.38
CA ASP A 61 9.55 -6.00 14.43
C ASP A 61 10.25 -5.57 13.15
N GLY A 62 11.10 -6.44 12.58
CA GLY A 62 11.73 -6.17 11.29
C GLY A 62 10.73 -6.04 10.14
N TYR A 63 9.61 -6.76 10.21
CA TYR A 63 8.53 -6.64 9.23
C TYR A 63 7.80 -5.29 9.38
N LEU A 64 7.55 -4.86 10.62
CA LEU A 64 6.93 -3.56 10.89
C LEU A 64 7.77 -2.38 10.40
N GLN A 65 9.10 -2.49 10.36
CA GLN A 65 9.98 -1.43 9.84
C GLN A 65 9.76 -1.14 8.34
N LEU A 66 9.26 -2.10 7.56
CA LEU A 66 8.96 -1.90 6.14
C LEU A 66 7.84 -0.88 5.91
N PHE A 67 6.98 -0.67 6.91
CA PHE A 67 5.83 0.23 6.80
C PHE A 67 6.21 1.70 6.93
N HIS A 68 7.42 2.04 7.38
CA HIS A 68 7.81 3.44 7.52
C HIS A 68 7.57 4.24 6.22
N TRP A 69 8.09 3.73 5.09
CA TRP A 69 7.94 4.40 3.80
C TRP A 69 6.52 4.35 3.28
N THR A 70 5.84 3.20 3.40
CA THR A 70 4.48 3.07 2.87
C THR A 70 3.50 3.96 3.64
N GLU A 71 3.67 4.10 4.96
CA GLU A 71 2.86 4.99 5.78
C GLU A 71 3.15 6.47 5.47
N LEU A 72 4.42 6.86 5.40
CA LEU A 72 4.82 8.24 5.07
C LEU A 72 4.26 8.70 3.72
N ILE A 73 4.40 7.87 2.68
CA ILE A 73 3.95 8.18 1.32
C ILE A 73 2.44 8.41 1.28
N GLN A 74 1.69 7.69 2.11
CA GLN A 74 0.23 7.77 2.19
C GLN A 74 -0.28 8.82 3.20
N SER A 75 0.61 9.64 3.78
CA SER A 75 0.27 10.59 4.85
C SER A 75 -0.07 11.98 4.33
N SER A 76 -1.09 12.11 3.48
CA SER A 76 -1.77 13.37 3.15
C SER A 76 -3.19 13.07 2.66
N PRO A 77 -4.13 14.03 2.70
CA PRO A 77 -5.50 13.81 2.22
C PRO A 77 -5.55 13.28 0.78
N LEU A 78 -4.77 13.89 -0.12
CA LEU A 78 -4.70 13.47 -1.52
C LEU A 78 -4.01 12.10 -1.70
N ALA A 79 -2.96 11.82 -0.91
CA ALA A 79 -2.26 10.55 -0.99
C ALA A 79 -3.12 9.39 -0.49
N VAL A 80 -3.83 9.58 0.63
CA VAL A 80 -4.70 8.53 1.19
C VAL A 80 -5.92 8.30 0.31
N GLU A 81 -6.52 9.35 -0.25
CA GLU A 81 -7.61 9.23 -1.24
C GLU A 81 -7.16 8.41 -2.45
N ARG A 82 -6.01 8.77 -3.03
CA ARG A 82 -5.44 8.05 -4.17
C ARG A 82 -5.12 6.60 -3.85
N ALA A 83 -4.55 6.34 -2.69
CA ALA A 83 -4.22 4.99 -2.23
C ALA A 83 -5.47 4.11 -2.07
N VAL A 84 -6.50 4.62 -1.39
CA VAL A 84 -7.78 3.91 -1.19
C VAL A 84 -8.46 3.62 -2.53
N TYR A 85 -8.53 4.61 -3.42
CA TYR A 85 -9.11 4.44 -4.75
C TYR A 85 -8.42 3.32 -5.54
N GLU A 86 -7.09 3.31 -5.59
CA GLU A 86 -6.35 2.31 -6.35
C GLU A 86 -6.40 0.92 -5.71
N VAL A 87 -6.46 0.83 -4.38
CA VAL A 87 -6.62 -0.46 -3.67
C VAL A 87 -7.98 -1.07 -3.94
N VAL A 88 -9.07 -0.32 -3.73
CA VAL A 88 -10.43 -0.83 -3.94
C VAL A 88 -10.68 -1.12 -5.42
N GLY A 89 -10.34 -0.19 -6.30
CA GLY A 89 -10.49 -0.37 -7.74
C GLY A 89 -9.58 -1.46 -8.31
N GLY A 90 -8.38 -1.64 -7.74
CA GLY A 90 -7.45 -2.71 -8.09
C GLY A 90 -7.95 -4.08 -7.65
N ALA A 91 -8.47 -4.19 -6.42
CA ALA A 91 -9.05 -5.42 -5.88
C ALA A 91 -10.18 -5.95 -6.77
N TYR A 92 -11.08 -5.08 -7.22
CA TYR A 92 -12.12 -5.45 -8.17
C TYR A 92 -11.56 -5.82 -9.56
N ARG A 93 -10.79 -4.91 -10.19
CA ARG A 93 -10.34 -5.09 -11.58
C ARG A 93 -9.42 -6.30 -11.78
N LYS A 94 -8.57 -6.60 -10.80
CA LYS A 94 -7.56 -7.67 -10.90
C LYS A 94 -8.02 -8.99 -10.31
N ASN A 95 -8.80 -8.95 -9.23
CA ASN A 95 -9.10 -10.14 -8.44
C ASN A 95 -10.60 -10.43 -8.31
N ASN A 96 -11.50 -9.62 -8.88
CA ASN A 96 -12.97 -9.77 -8.73
C ASN A 96 -13.43 -9.76 -7.26
N ILE A 97 -12.72 -9.04 -6.39
CA ILE A 97 -13.15 -8.81 -5.01
C ILE A 97 -14.31 -7.82 -5.05
N THR A 98 -15.48 -8.27 -4.60
CA THR A 98 -16.73 -7.48 -4.60
C THR A 98 -17.08 -6.94 -3.22
N THR A 99 -16.48 -7.52 -2.16
CA THR A 99 -16.63 -7.06 -0.77
C THR A 99 -15.25 -6.88 -0.16
N MET A 100 -14.98 -5.73 0.45
CA MET A 100 -13.66 -5.44 1.00
C MET A 100 -13.76 -4.67 2.32
N GLU A 101 -13.09 -5.17 3.35
CA GLU A 101 -12.83 -4.46 4.60
C GLU A 101 -11.38 -3.97 4.61
N LEU A 102 -11.21 -2.73 4.16
CA LEU A 102 -9.91 -2.07 4.13
C LEU A 102 -9.62 -1.41 5.47
N ARG A 103 -8.48 -1.76 6.07
CA ARG A 103 -8.05 -1.30 7.39
C ARG A 103 -6.81 -0.42 7.27
N PHE A 104 -6.75 0.61 8.09
CA PHE A 104 -5.52 1.39 8.31
C PHE A 104 -5.57 2.05 9.69
N ASN A 105 -4.40 2.47 10.18
CA ASN A 105 -4.31 3.26 11.41
C ASN A 105 -4.08 4.74 11.02
N PRO A 106 -5.06 5.64 11.26
CA PRO A 106 -4.90 7.07 10.99
C PRO A 106 -3.74 7.70 11.76
N MET A 107 -3.47 7.24 12.98
CA MET A 107 -2.37 7.76 13.81
C MET A 107 -0.98 7.45 13.23
N LYS A 108 -0.86 6.45 12.34
CA LYS A 108 0.38 6.16 11.62
C LYS A 108 0.54 7.00 10.35
N ARG A 109 -0.47 7.78 9.97
CA ARG A 109 -0.53 8.56 8.72
C ARG A 109 -0.76 10.05 8.94
N ASN A 110 -0.58 10.52 10.17
CA ASN A 110 -0.82 11.91 10.55
C ASN A 110 0.47 12.74 10.63
N ARG A 111 1.64 12.16 10.32
CA ARG A 111 2.97 12.81 10.45
C ARG A 111 3.18 13.52 11.81
N GLY A 112 2.69 12.92 12.90
CA GLY A 112 2.80 13.53 14.23
C GLY A 112 1.83 14.69 14.45
N GLY A 113 0.77 14.81 13.65
CA GLY A 113 -0.21 15.90 13.70
C GLY A 113 0.19 17.11 12.85
N GLU A 114 1.08 16.94 11.88
CA GLU A 114 1.40 17.99 10.90
C GLU A 114 0.11 18.47 10.22
N GLN A 115 -0.11 19.78 10.23
CA GLN A 115 -1.16 20.42 9.45
C GLN A 115 -0.47 21.10 8.27
N ASP A 116 -0.72 20.60 7.07
CA ASP A 116 -0.29 21.27 5.84
C ASP A 116 -0.95 22.67 5.83
N LEU A 117 -0.11 23.73 5.81
CA LEU A 117 -0.53 25.13 5.71
C LEU A 117 -0.92 25.51 4.28
#